data_AF-A0A2S1Q8Z7-F1
#
_entry.id   AF-A0A2S1Q8Z7-F1
#
_cell.length_a   1.000
_cell.length_b   1.000
_cell.length_c   1.000
_cell.angle_alpha   90.00
_cell.angle_beta   90.00
_cell.angle_gamma   90.00
#
_symmetry.space_group_name_H-M   'P 1'
#
loop_
_entity.id
_entity.type
_entity.pdbx_description
1 polymer ?
#
loop_
_entity_poly.entity_id
_entity_poly.type
_entity_poly.pdbx_seq_one_letter_code
_entity_poly.pdbx_strand_id
1 'polypeptide(L)'
;MKLQNIKYLFAAVLLAGVVSCSDDDDNTPITIDPVPTPTEVDFSGTFAQQDQMGRAAINTVLGGDSAAKNSFNTTIPSEMVAGFQQAFLDKAVALHGAFGVEYEENILALDAQTLTTLLAQDVLQVAPDAPTTYFDGTNVLTGRTLSDDVVDVSLILLFGGNNGDKYNGQDLDDDGTPDLPILVTDNVSAGTGAMGTTTFPYLVGPQ
;
A
#
# COMPACT_ATOMS: atom_id res chain seq x y z
N MET A 1 24.64 46.63 -38.32
CA MET A 1 23.58 46.23 -37.36
C MET A 1 23.74 47.13 -36.12
N LYS A 2 22.70 47.87 -35.72
CA LYS A 2 22.80 48.97 -34.73
C LYS A 2 23.06 48.45 -33.31
N LEU A 3 23.95 49.11 -32.56
CA LEU A 3 24.36 48.79 -31.16
C LEU A 3 23.23 48.76 -30.11
N GLN A 4 21.97 49.00 -30.50
CA GLN A 4 20.83 49.02 -29.59
C GLN A 4 20.34 47.59 -29.22
N ASN A 5 20.58 46.58 -30.05
CA ASN A 5 20.15 45.20 -29.77
C ASN A 5 21.08 44.46 -28.77
N ILE A 6 22.32 44.94 -28.58
CA ILE A 6 23.30 44.37 -27.64
C ILE A 6 22.94 44.70 -26.18
N LYS A 7 22.29 45.85 -25.93
CA LYS A 7 21.92 46.27 -24.57
C LYS A 7 20.79 45.41 -24.00
N TYR A 8 19.85 44.98 -24.84
CA TYR A 8 18.77 44.08 -24.43
C TYR A 8 19.24 42.63 -24.25
N LEU A 9 20.29 42.21 -24.95
CA LEU A 9 20.91 40.90 -24.76
C LEU A 9 21.64 40.80 -23.41
N PHE A 10 22.32 41.87 -22.98
CA PHE A 10 22.98 41.91 -21.66
C PHE A 10 22.00 41.94 -20.48
N ALA A 11 20.84 42.60 -20.64
CA ALA A 11 19.81 42.64 -19.59
C ALA A 11 19.08 41.31 -19.39
N ALA A 12 18.92 40.51 -20.46
CA ALA A 12 18.28 39.20 -20.40
C ALA A 12 19.18 38.12 -19.76
N VAL A 13 20.50 38.20 -19.96
CA VAL A 13 21.48 37.27 -19.36
C VAL A 13 21.70 37.54 -17.86
N LEU A 14 21.59 38.80 -17.43
CA LEU A 14 21.75 39.15 -16.00
C LEU A 14 20.57 38.68 -15.13
N LEU A 15 19.37 38.53 -15.72
CA LEU A 15 18.17 38.08 -15.00
C LEU A 15 18.09 36.54 -14.89
N ALA A 16 18.79 35.81 -15.76
CA ALA A 16 18.87 34.34 -15.72
C ALA A 16 19.96 33.81 -14.78
N GLY A 17 20.88 34.66 -14.31
CA GLY A 17 22.03 34.26 -13.48
C GLY A 17 21.77 34.18 -11.97
N VAL A 18 20.56 34.50 -11.49
CA VAL A 18 20.22 34.47 -10.05
C VAL A 18 19.34 33.28 -9.65
N VAL A 19 19.12 32.31 -10.54
CA VAL A 19 18.40 31.07 -10.26
C VAL A 19 19.17 29.88 -10.84
N SER A 20 20.35 29.60 -10.30
CA SER A 20 20.88 28.22 -10.26
C SER A 20 22.15 28.15 -9.41
N CYS A 21 22.27 27.04 -8.69
CA CYS A 21 23.35 26.63 -7.78
C CYS A 21 23.33 27.28 -6.40
N SER A 22 22.62 26.63 -5.46
CA SER A 22 23.11 26.53 -4.09
C SER A 22 24.41 25.72 -4.13
N ASP A 23 25.50 26.31 -3.64
CA ASP A 23 26.77 25.60 -3.44
C ASP A 23 26.57 24.57 -2.33
N ASP A 24 26.52 23.28 -2.69
CA ASP A 24 26.38 22.15 -1.76
C ASP A 24 27.60 21.21 -1.79
N ASP A 25 28.67 21.61 -2.51
CA ASP A 25 29.88 20.81 -2.74
C ASP A 25 31.15 21.44 -2.12
N ASP A 26 31.02 22.13 -0.99
CA ASP A 26 32.19 22.51 -0.20
C ASP A 26 32.69 21.28 0.58
N ASN A 27 33.77 20.69 0.07
CA ASN A 27 34.61 19.65 0.69
C ASN A 27 35.28 20.18 1.98
N THR A 28 34.45 20.58 2.95
CA THR A 28 34.85 20.86 4.31
C THR A 28 35.13 19.52 4.98
N PRO A 29 36.30 19.36 5.65
CA PRO A 29 36.53 18.17 6.46
C PRO A 29 35.39 18.06 7.47
N ILE A 30 34.70 16.91 7.49
CA ILE A 30 33.73 16.58 8.52
C ILE A 30 34.46 16.63 9.86
N THR A 31 34.41 17.78 10.52
CA THR A 31 34.67 17.85 11.94
C THR A 31 33.52 17.10 12.58
N ILE A 32 33.81 15.93 13.16
CA ILE A 32 32.87 15.29 14.07
C ILE A 32 32.75 16.24 15.25
N ASP A 33 31.76 17.13 15.17
CA ASP A 33 31.34 17.94 16.30
C ASP A 33 31.04 16.97 17.45
N PRO A 34 31.46 17.31 18.69
CA PRO A 34 31.14 16.50 19.84
C PRO A 34 29.63 16.29 19.86
N VAL A 35 29.20 15.02 19.91
CA VAL A 35 27.79 14.59 19.91
C VAL A 35 26.98 15.59 20.71
N PRO A 36 26.10 16.40 20.09
CA PRO A 36 25.31 17.36 20.83
C PRO A 36 24.52 16.54 21.86
N THR A 37 24.62 16.94 23.13
CA THR A 37 23.67 16.56 24.19
C THR A 37 22.28 16.49 23.57
N PRO A 38 21.50 15.41 23.76
CA PRO A 38 20.24 15.24 23.07
C PRO A 38 19.36 16.44 23.42
N THR A 39 19.31 17.41 22.50
CA THR A 39 18.36 18.49 22.56
C THR A 39 17.01 17.81 22.53
N GLU A 40 16.18 18.12 23.52
CA GLU A 40 14.80 17.68 23.58
C GLU A 40 14.19 17.82 22.17
N VAL A 41 13.66 16.72 21.65
CA VAL A 41 13.08 16.70 20.31
C VAL A 41 11.91 17.68 20.33
N ASP A 42 12.06 18.80 19.63
CA ASP A 42 11.05 19.84 19.58
C ASP A 42 9.88 19.38 18.71
N PHE A 43 8.74 19.08 19.34
CA PHE A 43 7.48 18.74 18.68
C PHE A 43 6.57 19.97 18.48
N SER A 44 7.07 21.19 18.63
CA SER A 44 6.29 22.39 18.33
C SER A 44 6.06 22.52 16.82
N GLY A 45 4.81 22.79 16.42
CA GLY A 45 4.44 22.91 15.01
C GLY A 45 2.94 22.75 14.76
N THR A 46 2.51 23.00 13.52
CA THR A 46 1.18 22.64 13.04
C THR A 46 1.28 21.28 12.37
N PHE A 47 0.74 20.24 13.00
CA PHE A 47 0.64 18.92 12.40
C PHE A 47 -0.60 18.88 11.49
N ALA A 48 -0.40 18.59 10.22
CA ALA A 48 -1.47 18.22 9.30
C ALA A 48 -1.45 16.70 9.14
N GLN A 49 -2.63 16.07 9.20
CA GLN A 49 -2.75 14.67 8.91
C GLN A 49 -2.35 14.44 7.45
N GLN A 50 -1.32 13.63 7.23
CA GLN A 50 -0.95 13.14 5.92
C GLN A 50 -1.79 11.91 5.57
N ASP A 51 -1.77 11.54 4.29
CA ASP A 51 -2.39 10.33 3.79
C ASP A 51 -2.00 9.12 4.65
N GLN A 52 -3.00 8.48 5.25
CA GLN A 52 -2.85 7.23 5.98
C GLN A 52 -3.23 6.07 5.05
N MET A 53 -2.23 5.55 4.34
CA MET A 53 -2.36 4.25 3.67
C MET A 53 -1.72 3.18 4.55
N GLY A 54 -2.51 2.57 5.43
CA GLY A 54 -2.06 1.43 6.24
C GLY A 54 -1.91 0.17 5.40
N ARG A 55 -2.85 -0.08 4.47
CA ARG A 55 -2.93 -1.29 3.64
C ARG A 55 -3.33 -0.92 2.21
N ALA A 56 -2.31 -0.72 1.38
CA ALA A 56 -2.45 -0.08 0.07
C ALA A 56 -3.45 -0.72 -0.91
N ALA A 57 -3.67 -2.04 -0.84
CA ALA A 57 -4.58 -2.73 -1.76
C ALA A 57 -6.07 -2.55 -1.41
N ILE A 58 -6.42 -2.35 -0.14
CA ILE A 58 -7.81 -2.38 0.32
C ILE A 58 -8.61 -1.22 -0.25
N ASN A 59 -8.17 0.01 -0.01
CA ASN A 59 -8.84 1.21 -0.53
C ASN A 59 -8.77 1.27 -2.06
N THR A 60 -7.77 0.63 -2.68
CA THR A 60 -7.68 0.54 -4.15
C THR A 60 -8.81 -0.30 -4.74
N VAL A 61 -9.14 -1.44 -4.12
CA VAL A 61 -10.14 -2.40 -4.61
C VAL A 61 -11.55 -2.07 -4.14
N LEU A 62 -11.69 -1.65 -2.87
CA LEU A 62 -12.98 -1.46 -2.19
C LEU A 62 -13.40 0.01 -2.06
N GLY A 63 -12.45 0.94 -2.10
CA GLY A 63 -12.75 2.37 -2.16
C GLY A 63 -13.33 2.70 -3.53
N GLY A 64 -14.54 3.24 -3.59
CA GLY A 64 -15.29 3.43 -4.83
C GLY A 64 -14.60 4.36 -5.84
N ASP A 65 -15.06 5.60 -5.91
CA ASP A 65 -14.45 6.61 -6.79
C ASP A 65 -13.19 7.24 -6.17
N SER A 66 -12.47 8.05 -6.95
CA SER A 66 -11.25 8.72 -6.48
C SER A 66 -11.51 9.66 -5.30
N ALA A 67 -12.70 10.26 -5.18
CA ALA A 67 -13.02 11.17 -4.09
C ALA A 67 -13.24 10.41 -2.77
N ALA A 68 -13.90 9.26 -2.82
CA ALA A 68 -14.05 8.34 -1.68
C ALA A 68 -12.69 7.80 -1.24
N LYS A 69 -11.83 7.41 -2.20
CA LYS A 69 -10.47 6.94 -1.91
C LYS A 69 -9.64 8.02 -1.20
N ASN A 70 -9.67 9.25 -1.70
CA ASN A 70 -8.97 10.37 -1.05
C ASN A 70 -9.54 10.67 0.34
N SER A 71 -10.86 10.61 0.51
CA SER A 71 -11.51 10.81 1.80
C SER A 71 -11.10 9.74 2.81
N PHE A 72 -11.02 8.47 2.39
CA PHE A 72 -10.57 7.35 3.22
C PHE A 72 -9.16 7.59 3.75
N ASN A 73 -8.26 7.99 2.85
CA ASN A 73 -6.85 8.30 3.13
C ASN A 73 -6.66 9.42 4.17
N THR A 74 -7.66 10.29 4.40
CA THR A 74 -7.61 11.36 5.42
C THR A 74 -8.57 11.17 6.59
N THR A 75 -9.35 10.08 6.63
CA THR A 75 -10.33 9.86 7.70
C THR A 75 -9.70 9.28 8.95
N ILE A 76 -9.86 9.90 10.12
CA ILE A 76 -9.25 9.39 11.35
C ILE A 76 -9.66 7.92 11.63
N PRO A 77 -8.77 7.08 12.17
CA PRO A 77 -9.05 5.65 12.36
C PRO A 77 -10.34 5.31 13.11
N SER A 78 -10.73 6.15 14.08
CA SER A 78 -11.97 5.98 14.85
C SER A 78 -13.25 6.16 14.03
N GLU A 79 -13.17 6.79 12.87
CA GLU A 79 -14.31 7.10 12.00
C GLU A 79 -14.35 6.24 10.73
N MET A 80 -13.27 5.52 10.40
CA MET A 80 -13.15 4.77 9.15
C MET A 80 -14.23 3.69 8.97
N VAL A 81 -14.45 2.86 9.99
CA VAL A 81 -15.46 1.79 9.91
C VAL A 81 -16.85 2.39 9.67
N ALA A 82 -17.21 3.43 10.42
CA ALA A 82 -18.50 4.11 10.28
C ALA A 82 -18.66 4.79 8.91
N GLY A 83 -17.58 5.33 8.34
CA GLY A 83 -17.61 6.04 7.06
C GLY A 83 -17.60 5.14 5.82
N PHE A 84 -16.95 3.97 5.88
CA PHE A 84 -16.59 3.22 4.67
C PHE A 84 -16.98 1.75 4.66
N GLN A 85 -17.29 1.13 5.81
CA GLN A 85 -17.58 -0.30 5.86
C GLN A 85 -18.75 -0.69 4.95
N GLN A 86 -19.82 0.11 4.92
CA GLN A 86 -20.97 -0.17 4.06
C GLN A 86 -20.60 -0.14 2.57
N ALA A 87 -19.81 0.85 2.13
CA ALA A 87 -19.38 0.93 0.74
C ALA A 87 -18.49 -0.26 0.35
N PHE A 88 -17.64 -0.72 1.29
CA PHE A 88 -16.80 -1.90 1.10
C PHE A 88 -17.66 -3.17 0.99
N LEU A 89 -18.69 -3.29 1.81
CA LEU A 89 -19.66 -4.39 1.75
C LEU A 89 -20.41 -4.40 0.41
N ASP A 90 -20.97 -3.27 0.01
CA ASP A 90 -21.69 -3.14 -1.26
C ASP A 90 -20.78 -3.53 -2.44
N LYS A 91 -19.51 -3.11 -2.41
CA LYS A 91 -18.53 -3.46 -3.43
C LYS A 91 -18.18 -4.95 -3.42
N ALA A 92 -17.92 -5.53 -2.25
CA ALA A 92 -17.60 -6.95 -2.11
C ALA A 92 -18.75 -7.84 -2.60
N VAL A 93 -19.99 -7.51 -2.23
CA VAL A 93 -21.20 -8.21 -2.69
C VAL A 93 -21.39 -8.01 -4.20
N ALA A 94 -21.22 -6.80 -4.72
CA ALA A 94 -21.36 -6.54 -6.16
C ALA A 94 -20.33 -7.31 -7.00
N LEU A 95 -19.11 -7.50 -6.50
CA LEU A 95 -18.09 -8.31 -7.17
C LEU A 95 -18.52 -9.79 -7.28
N HIS A 96 -19.12 -10.35 -6.24
CA HIS A 96 -19.67 -11.72 -6.26
C HIS A 96 -20.91 -11.81 -7.15
N GLY A 97 -21.81 -10.83 -7.04
CA GLY A 97 -23.02 -10.73 -7.86
C GLY A 97 -22.73 -10.61 -9.36
N ALA A 98 -21.58 -10.05 -9.75
CA ALA A 98 -21.14 -10.03 -11.15
C ALA A 98 -20.90 -11.43 -11.73
N PHE A 99 -20.61 -12.43 -10.88
CA PHE A 99 -20.51 -13.84 -11.23
C PHE A 99 -21.79 -14.63 -10.95
N GLY A 100 -22.88 -13.95 -10.57
CA GLY A 100 -24.17 -14.57 -10.28
C GLY A 100 -24.19 -15.39 -8.99
N VAL A 101 -23.27 -15.12 -8.06
CA VAL A 101 -23.18 -15.81 -6.78
C VAL A 101 -23.26 -14.85 -5.61
N GLU A 102 -23.68 -15.37 -4.46
CA GLU A 102 -23.57 -14.68 -3.18
C GLU A 102 -22.15 -14.83 -2.61
N TYR A 103 -21.77 -13.91 -1.73
CA TYR A 103 -20.55 -14.02 -0.95
C TYR A 103 -20.67 -15.21 0.03
N GLU A 104 -19.66 -16.07 0.07
CA GLU A 104 -19.53 -17.15 1.05
C GLU A 104 -18.42 -16.83 2.04
N GLU A 105 -18.48 -17.39 3.26
CA GLU A 105 -17.44 -17.19 4.26
C GLU A 105 -16.06 -17.57 3.70
N ASN A 106 -15.06 -16.75 3.99
CA ASN A 106 -13.70 -17.02 3.52
C ASN A 106 -12.99 -18.08 4.40
N ILE A 107 -11.71 -18.34 4.13
CA ILE A 107 -10.85 -19.26 4.90
C ILE A 107 -10.75 -18.95 6.40
N LEU A 108 -11.20 -17.77 6.83
CA LEU A 108 -11.24 -17.34 8.24
C LEU A 108 -12.64 -17.45 8.84
N ALA A 109 -13.58 -18.06 8.14
CA ALA A 109 -15.01 -18.10 8.48
C ALA A 109 -15.62 -16.70 8.65
N LEU A 110 -15.11 -15.70 7.90
CA LEU A 110 -15.64 -14.34 7.94
C LEU A 110 -16.65 -14.16 6.80
N ASP A 111 -17.87 -13.78 7.17
CA ASP A 111 -18.85 -13.27 6.21
C ASP A 111 -18.41 -11.90 5.64
N ALA A 112 -19.11 -11.44 4.60
CA ALA A 112 -18.76 -10.19 3.92
C ALA A 112 -18.78 -8.98 4.87
N GLN A 113 -19.73 -8.94 5.81
CA GLN A 113 -19.87 -7.84 6.75
C GLN A 113 -18.70 -7.79 7.73
N THR A 114 -18.31 -8.94 8.27
CA THR A 114 -17.21 -9.06 9.23
C THR A 114 -15.87 -8.80 8.56
N LEU A 115 -15.64 -9.37 7.37
CA LEU A 115 -14.43 -9.09 6.59
C LEU A 115 -14.31 -7.59 6.28
N THR A 116 -15.36 -6.96 5.75
CA THR A 116 -15.29 -5.55 5.37
C THR A 116 -15.18 -4.62 6.57
N THR A 117 -15.67 -5.01 7.74
CA THR A 117 -15.43 -4.31 9.00
C THR A 117 -13.94 -4.31 9.38
N LEU A 118 -13.29 -5.49 9.28
CA LEU A 118 -11.86 -5.63 9.52
C LEU A 118 -11.04 -4.80 8.51
N LEU A 119 -11.40 -4.88 7.23
CA LEU A 119 -10.69 -4.19 6.16
C LEU A 119 -10.85 -2.66 6.22
N ALA A 120 -12.04 -2.16 6.60
CA ALA A 120 -12.31 -0.73 6.72
C ALA A 120 -11.49 -0.05 7.81
N GLN A 121 -11.08 -0.77 8.87
CA GLN A 121 -10.20 -0.23 9.90
C GLN A 121 -8.73 -0.28 9.45
N ASP A 122 -8.32 0.63 8.56
CA ASP A 122 -6.96 0.65 8.00
C ASP A 122 -5.92 1.26 8.95
N VAL A 123 -5.58 0.49 9.98
CA VAL A 123 -4.56 0.83 10.97
C VAL A 123 -3.41 -0.16 10.94
N LEU A 124 -2.19 0.35 11.13
CA LEU A 124 -1.03 -0.47 11.44
C LEU A 124 -1.11 -0.90 12.91
N GLN A 125 -1.04 -2.21 13.14
CA GLN A 125 -0.89 -2.75 14.48
C GLN A 125 0.58 -2.71 14.90
N VAL A 126 0.84 -2.32 16.14
CA VAL A 126 2.19 -2.33 16.72
C VAL A 126 2.21 -3.35 17.85
N ALA A 127 2.93 -4.45 17.65
CA ALA A 127 3.07 -5.51 18.63
C ALA A 127 4.51 -6.06 18.57
N PRO A 128 5.46 -5.49 19.34
CA PRO A 128 6.89 -5.79 19.22
C PRO A 128 7.26 -7.26 19.38
N ASP A 129 6.50 -7.98 20.20
CA ASP A 129 6.76 -9.38 20.55
C ASP A 129 5.77 -10.35 19.87
N ALA A 130 4.84 -9.85 19.06
CA ALA A 130 3.88 -10.68 18.34
C ALA A 130 4.34 -10.99 16.91
N PRO A 131 3.88 -12.11 16.32
CA PRO A 131 4.13 -12.40 14.91
C PRO A 131 3.70 -11.23 14.02
N THR A 132 4.54 -10.86 13.07
CA THR A 132 4.23 -9.88 12.01
C THR A 132 4.05 -10.66 10.71
N THR A 133 2.82 -10.84 10.28
CA THR A 133 2.49 -11.54 9.03
C THR A 133 1.19 -11.00 8.42
N TYR A 134 1.12 -11.04 7.10
CA TYR A 134 -0.11 -10.78 6.36
C TYR A 134 -1.09 -11.93 6.54
N PHE A 135 -0.59 -13.17 6.42
CA PHE A 135 -1.30 -14.41 6.76
C PHE A 135 -0.33 -15.60 6.87
N ASP A 136 -0.44 -16.38 7.94
CA ASP A 136 0.36 -17.60 8.15
C ASP A 136 -0.49 -18.85 8.46
N GLY A 137 -1.81 -18.77 8.24
CA GLY A 137 -2.78 -19.81 8.63
C GLY A 137 -3.37 -19.63 10.04
N THR A 138 -2.77 -18.81 10.89
CA THR A 138 -3.26 -18.52 12.25
C THR A 138 -3.44 -17.02 12.48
N ASN A 139 -2.42 -16.22 12.20
CA ASN A 139 -2.39 -14.77 12.32
C ASN A 139 -2.79 -14.13 10.98
N VAL A 140 -3.51 -13.02 11.06
CA VAL A 140 -4.13 -12.36 9.90
C VAL A 140 -3.94 -10.85 10.04
N LEU A 141 -3.42 -10.20 8.99
CA LEU A 141 -3.29 -8.75 8.88
C LEU A 141 -2.57 -8.08 10.07
N THR A 142 -1.59 -8.77 10.65
CA THR A 142 -0.74 -8.28 11.76
C THR A 142 0.48 -7.49 11.28
N GLY A 143 0.56 -7.23 9.97
CA GLY A 143 1.68 -6.59 9.29
C GLY A 143 2.03 -7.37 8.03
N ARG A 144 3.30 -7.39 7.64
CA ARG A 144 3.80 -8.31 6.62
C ARG A 144 5.30 -8.61 6.80
N THR A 145 5.71 -9.83 6.49
CA THR A 145 7.11 -10.16 6.25
C THR A 145 7.52 -9.78 4.82
N LEU A 146 8.81 -9.87 4.51
CA LEU A 146 9.30 -9.68 3.13
C LEU A 146 8.89 -10.82 2.19
N SER A 147 8.51 -11.97 2.75
CA SER A 147 8.15 -13.17 1.99
C SER A 147 6.65 -13.36 1.87
N ASP A 148 5.83 -12.46 2.44
CA ASP A 148 4.38 -12.58 2.39
C ASP A 148 3.86 -12.19 1.01
N ASP A 149 3.09 -13.09 0.39
CA ASP A 149 2.35 -12.80 -0.83
C ASP A 149 1.06 -12.04 -0.53
N VAL A 150 1.20 -10.72 -0.34
CA VAL A 150 0.07 -9.89 0.08
C VAL A 150 -1.07 -9.88 -0.94
N VAL A 151 -0.76 -10.08 -2.23
CA VAL A 151 -1.75 -10.02 -3.30
C VAL A 151 -2.55 -11.31 -3.32
N ASP A 152 -1.89 -12.47 -3.40
CA ASP A 152 -2.57 -13.76 -3.41
C ASP A 152 -3.41 -13.97 -2.14
N VAL A 153 -2.87 -13.63 -0.96
CA VAL A 153 -3.65 -13.71 0.28
C VAL A 153 -4.87 -12.79 0.27
N SER A 154 -4.75 -11.56 -0.24
CA SER A 154 -5.89 -10.65 -0.36
C SER A 154 -6.98 -11.21 -1.28
N LEU A 155 -6.55 -11.77 -2.41
CA LEU A 155 -7.43 -12.38 -3.40
C LEU A 155 -8.12 -13.63 -2.85
N ILE A 156 -7.40 -14.49 -2.13
CA ILE A 156 -7.95 -15.66 -1.43
C ILE A 156 -8.99 -15.22 -0.38
N LEU A 157 -8.71 -14.18 0.41
CA LEU A 157 -9.65 -13.70 1.43
C LEU A 157 -10.94 -13.11 0.83
N LEU A 158 -10.87 -12.56 -0.39
CA LEU A 158 -12.02 -11.97 -1.09
C LEU A 158 -12.78 -12.98 -1.94
N PHE A 159 -12.10 -13.91 -2.61
CA PHE A 159 -12.67 -14.76 -3.67
C PHE A 159 -12.46 -16.26 -3.42
N GLY A 160 -11.56 -16.65 -2.54
CA GLY A 160 -11.20 -18.05 -2.31
C GLY A 160 -12.28 -18.87 -1.61
N GLY A 161 -13.27 -18.20 -1.01
CA GLY A 161 -14.36 -18.89 -0.35
C GLY A 161 -13.91 -19.71 0.87
N ASN A 162 -14.70 -20.71 1.28
CA ASN A 162 -14.46 -21.44 2.52
C ASN A 162 -13.13 -22.21 2.52
N ASN A 163 -12.71 -22.69 1.35
CA ASN A 163 -11.50 -23.51 1.18
C ASN A 163 -10.30 -22.71 0.65
N GLY A 164 -10.50 -21.45 0.26
CA GLY A 164 -9.46 -20.57 -0.27
C GLY A 164 -9.15 -20.74 -1.76
N ASP A 165 -9.79 -21.71 -2.41
CA ASP A 165 -9.50 -22.07 -3.80
C ASP A 165 -10.69 -21.90 -4.75
N LYS A 166 -11.88 -21.45 -4.31
CA LYS A 166 -13.11 -21.45 -5.12
C LYS A 166 -12.98 -20.96 -6.56
N TYR A 167 -12.17 -19.93 -6.79
CA TYR A 167 -11.90 -19.37 -8.13
C TYR A 167 -10.43 -19.51 -8.48
N ASN A 168 -9.95 -20.76 -8.60
CA ASN A 168 -8.56 -21.09 -8.92
C ASN A 168 -8.42 -21.84 -10.26
N GLY A 169 -9.34 -21.63 -11.19
CA GLY A 169 -9.26 -22.29 -12.50
C GLY A 169 -9.64 -23.77 -12.50
N GLN A 170 -10.54 -24.19 -11.61
CA GLN A 170 -11.03 -25.57 -11.60
C GLN A 170 -11.71 -25.94 -12.93
N ASP A 171 -11.37 -27.13 -13.39
CA ASP A 171 -12.07 -27.90 -14.42
C ASP A 171 -13.06 -28.83 -13.69
N LEU A 172 -14.36 -28.60 -13.87
CA LEU A 172 -15.43 -29.29 -13.16
C LEU A 172 -15.93 -30.53 -13.91
N ASP A 173 -15.61 -30.67 -15.19
CA ASP A 173 -16.04 -31.79 -16.04
C ASP A 173 -14.90 -32.67 -16.58
N ASP A 174 -13.67 -32.39 -16.14
CA ASP A 174 -12.43 -33.07 -16.50
C ASP A 174 -12.17 -33.07 -18.03
N ASP A 175 -12.63 -32.05 -18.77
CA ASP A 175 -12.43 -31.94 -20.23
C ASP A 175 -11.06 -31.34 -20.63
N GLY A 176 -10.29 -30.86 -19.65
CA GLY A 176 -9.00 -30.20 -19.81
C GLY A 176 -9.08 -28.68 -19.95
N THR A 177 -10.27 -28.09 -19.80
CA THR A 177 -10.54 -26.65 -19.89
C THR A 177 -11.05 -26.15 -18.54
N PRO A 178 -10.45 -25.09 -17.97
CA PRO A 178 -10.97 -24.47 -16.76
C PRO A 178 -12.38 -23.89 -16.97
N ASP A 179 -13.32 -24.27 -16.10
CA ASP A 179 -14.68 -23.73 -16.06
C ASP A 179 -14.77 -22.46 -15.22
N LEU A 180 -14.00 -22.42 -14.13
CA LEU A 180 -14.00 -21.29 -13.20
C LEU A 180 -12.88 -20.30 -13.51
N PRO A 181 -13.08 -18.99 -13.26
CA PRO A 181 -12.02 -18.01 -13.40
C PRO A 181 -10.91 -18.21 -12.37
N ILE A 182 -9.72 -17.66 -12.65
CA ILE A 182 -8.62 -17.54 -11.68
C ILE A 182 -8.70 -16.15 -11.06
N LEU A 183 -9.17 -16.07 -9.81
CA LEU A 183 -9.33 -14.83 -9.04
C LEU A 183 -8.62 -14.87 -7.68
N VAL A 184 -7.95 -15.97 -7.34
CA VAL A 184 -7.23 -16.15 -6.06
C VAL A 184 -5.72 -15.93 -6.17
N THR A 185 -5.20 -15.67 -7.37
CA THR A 185 -3.78 -15.37 -7.58
C THR A 185 -3.59 -14.29 -8.63
N ASP A 186 -2.56 -13.46 -8.47
CA ASP A 186 -2.09 -12.55 -9.52
C ASP A 186 -1.06 -13.19 -10.46
N ASN A 187 -0.76 -14.47 -10.23
CA ASN A 187 0.17 -15.28 -10.99
C ASN A 187 1.62 -14.78 -10.90
N VAL A 188 1.94 -13.99 -9.86
CA VAL A 188 3.27 -13.52 -9.49
C VAL A 188 3.64 -14.16 -8.16
N SER A 189 4.71 -14.96 -8.15
CA SER A 189 5.16 -15.55 -6.89
C SER A 189 5.60 -14.49 -5.89
N ALA A 190 5.31 -14.71 -4.60
CA ALA A 190 5.97 -14.07 -3.47
C ALA A 190 7.49 -13.97 -3.72
N GLY A 191 7.95 -12.79 -4.16
CA GLY A 191 9.34 -12.58 -4.53
C GLY A 191 9.72 -12.98 -5.95
N THR A 192 9.17 -12.31 -6.97
CA THR A 192 9.83 -12.19 -8.28
C THR A 192 11.14 -11.38 -8.12
N GLY A 193 12.15 -12.02 -7.55
CA GLY A 193 13.43 -11.46 -7.12
C GLY A 193 13.98 -12.25 -5.92
N ALA A 194 15.29 -12.20 -5.67
CA ALA A 194 15.83 -12.88 -4.49
C ALA A 194 15.15 -12.34 -3.22
N MET A 195 14.37 -13.20 -2.56
CA MET A 195 13.63 -12.84 -1.37
C MET A 195 14.58 -12.22 -0.35
N GLY A 196 14.09 -11.21 0.38
CA GLY A 196 14.87 -10.47 1.34
C GLY A 196 15.71 -11.38 2.24
N THR A 197 16.94 -10.98 2.53
CA THR A 197 17.83 -11.74 3.40
C THR A 197 17.34 -11.65 4.84
N THR A 198 17.57 -12.67 5.67
CA THR A 198 17.31 -12.59 7.12
C THR A 198 18.33 -11.74 7.87
N THR A 199 19.31 -11.19 7.15
CA THR A 199 20.42 -10.38 7.65
C THR A 199 20.53 -9.09 6.85
N PHE A 200 20.78 -7.98 7.52
CA PHE A 200 20.91 -6.67 6.88
C PHE A 200 22.02 -6.67 5.79
N PRO A 201 21.81 -6.02 4.62
CA PRO A 201 20.60 -5.32 4.20
C PRO A 201 19.51 -6.31 3.75
N TYR A 202 18.34 -6.26 4.40
CA TYR A 202 17.23 -7.21 4.21
C TYR A 202 16.66 -7.25 2.78
N LEU A 203 17.11 -6.38 1.88
CA LEU A 203 16.71 -6.34 0.48
C LEU A 203 17.91 -6.73 -0.38
N VAL A 204 17.65 -7.59 -1.36
CA VAL A 204 18.61 -7.88 -2.42
C VAL A 204 18.71 -6.70 -3.38
N GLY A 205 19.84 -6.57 -4.08
CA GLY A 205 20.00 -5.54 -5.10
C GLY A 205 18.94 -5.65 -6.22
N PRO A 206 18.61 -4.52 -6.89
CA PRO A 206 17.66 -4.53 -8.00
C PRO A 206 18.11 -5.50 -9.10
N GLN A 207 17.16 -6.24 -9.66
CA GLN A 207 17.37 -7.15 -10.80
C GLN A 207 16.90 -6.53 -12.11
#